data_AF-A0A8H5S0K9-F1
#
_entry.id   AF-A0A8H5S0K9-F1
#
_cell.length_a   1.000
_cell.length_b   1.000
_cell.length_c   1.000
_cell.angle_alpha   90.00
_cell.angle_beta   90.00
_cell.angle_gamma   90.00
#
_symmetry.space_group_name_H-M   'P 1'
#
loop_
_entity.id
_entity.type
_entity.pdbx_description
1 polymer ?
#
loop_
_entity_poly.entity_id
_entity_poly.type
_entity_poly.pdbx_seq_one_letter_code
_entity_poly.pdbx_strand_id
1 'polypeptide(L)'
;MSNHNMEQLDKAHEKGVVLGLAGFGTGQRLDIDFRLPYWDYFRPRAYTKTTFPGVTNPKDGTTTAPYDWGAPQIFTMPKIMVKRLPDNELISMPNPFFQFEFSPQQLEKISVDNDPKTTIKEQFKKILMTIRHGGSNADAMAEMNKQLNKDRESRVSMCLALMEDEIYRNFRTFSTNAVFPKPNEKPKATLERPSGSIEDFHGAYHVTIGSKNGHMGSIASAAFDPIFWMHHCQIDRLFAIWQAANGDEHWFNELREKDQGLAKIDLTPFRKSVSENNEKKYWTSDLSRRTTDFGYTYPDLANGQTGDTVRKEFREKYEWARRTTARPILGTPPDSMQPVQVGEAQVFKYKRGTSSGDLFKSPGVPMHEMQQQTVMAAMSSNPQHADDWYIDVVVERMLADGTFTIYYIIGEVQGQTGPEWSTLPGFAGLSHILAAPANVCDNCATQEEQRQLVTSTTPITSLLLDYVKVGKLNSMVENDVKQFLIKNLKWRVETSPFFNEQIAGEVLNPRDMDRDHTFNLSISRKRTPVPRSAGDVQYDTYPEVIEAIIRNSS
;
A
#
# COMPACT_ATOMS: atom_id res chain seq x y z
N MET A 1 -36.08 -31.04 19.19
CA MET A 1 -36.42 -31.12 17.76
C MET A 1 -36.82 -32.55 17.45
N SER A 2 -37.77 -32.80 16.55
CA SER A 2 -38.13 -34.16 16.13
C SER A 2 -37.09 -34.73 15.15
N ASN A 3 -36.95 -36.06 15.10
CA ASN A 3 -36.01 -36.74 14.18
C ASN A 3 -36.22 -36.38 12.71
N HIS A 4 -37.45 -36.01 12.33
CA HIS A 4 -37.79 -35.59 10.97
C HIS A 4 -37.13 -34.25 10.57
N ASN A 5 -36.90 -33.35 11.54
CA ASN A 5 -36.25 -32.07 11.29
C ASN A 5 -34.72 -32.19 11.15
N MET A 6 -34.09 -33.18 11.81
CA MET A 6 -32.65 -33.45 11.62
C MET A 6 -32.36 -34.02 10.24
N GLU A 7 -33.19 -34.93 9.75
CA GLU A 7 -32.99 -35.56 8.43
C GLU A 7 -33.12 -34.56 7.27
N GLN A 8 -33.91 -33.49 7.46
CA GLN A 8 -34.01 -32.38 6.50
C GLN A 8 -32.80 -31.44 6.56
N LEU A 9 -32.21 -31.25 7.74
CA LEU A 9 -30.99 -30.46 7.95
C LEU A 9 -29.76 -31.15 7.35
N ASP A 10 -29.61 -32.46 7.57
CA ASP A 10 -28.50 -33.24 6.99
C ASP A 10 -28.56 -33.26 5.45
N LYS A 11 -29.76 -33.41 4.87
CA LYS A 11 -29.97 -33.33 3.41
C LYS A 11 -29.72 -31.93 2.83
N ALA A 12 -29.86 -30.86 3.63
CA ALA A 12 -29.55 -29.49 3.20
C ALA A 12 -28.04 -29.20 3.27
N HIS A 13 -27.35 -29.77 4.26
CA HIS A 13 -25.90 -29.68 4.43
C HIS A 13 -25.14 -30.44 3.34
N GLU A 14 -25.58 -31.65 2.97
CA GLU A 14 -25.00 -32.41 1.84
C GLU A 14 -25.18 -31.71 0.48
N LYS A 15 -26.10 -30.75 0.37
CA LYS A 15 -26.39 -30.02 -0.88
C LYS A 15 -25.77 -28.62 -0.97
N GLY A 16 -25.01 -28.18 0.05
CA GLY A 16 -24.29 -26.91 0.01
C GLY A 16 -25.18 -25.67 -0.15
N VAL A 17 -26.39 -25.67 0.42
CA VAL A 17 -27.33 -24.54 0.34
C VAL A 17 -27.03 -23.51 1.43
N VAL A 18 -26.65 -22.30 1.02
CA VAL A 18 -26.61 -21.11 1.88
C VAL A 18 -28.05 -20.59 2.06
N LEU A 19 -28.59 -20.69 3.26
CA LEU A 19 -29.91 -20.15 3.60
C LEU A 19 -29.78 -18.69 4.08
N GLY A 20 -30.34 -17.78 3.30
CA GLY A 20 -30.55 -16.38 3.68
C GLY A 20 -31.75 -16.26 4.61
N LEU A 21 -31.60 -15.44 5.65
CA LEU A 21 -32.54 -15.31 6.76
C LEU A 21 -33.84 -14.60 6.34
N ALA A 22 -34.95 -15.32 6.42
CA ALA A 22 -36.22 -14.79 6.89
C ALA A 22 -36.91 -15.85 7.76
N GLY A 23 -36.97 -15.63 9.07
CA GLY A 23 -37.96 -16.30 9.94
C GLY A 23 -37.49 -17.41 10.89
N PHE A 24 -36.28 -17.38 11.45
CA PHE A 24 -35.92 -18.32 12.53
C PHE A 24 -35.66 -17.62 13.87
N GLY A 25 -36.35 -18.11 14.91
CA GLY A 25 -36.24 -17.66 16.28
C GLY A 25 -34.87 -17.94 16.91
N THR A 26 -34.59 -17.19 17.96
CA THR A 26 -33.38 -17.20 18.80
C THR A 26 -32.97 -18.64 19.18
N GLY A 27 -31.95 -19.20 18.53
CA GLY A 27 -31.41 -20.50 18.95
C GLY A 27 -30.58 -21.32 17.94
N GLN A 28 -30.40 -20.88 16.68
CA GLN A 28 -29.49 -21.55 15.75
C GLN A 28 -28.32 -20.63 15.39
N ARG A 29 -27.12 -20.99 15.87
CA ARG A 29 -25.86 -20.36 15.47
C ARG A 29 -25.55 -20.86 14.05
N LEU A 30 -25.81 -20.02 13.05
CA LEU A 30 -25.26 -20.22 11.71
C LEU A 30 -23.75 -20.06 11.83
N ASP A 31 -22.98 -21.11 11.55
CA ASP A 31 -21.53 -20.98 11.35
C ASP A 31 -21.31 -20.23 10.03
N ILE A 32 -21.27 -18.91 10.15
CA ILE A 32 -20.91 -18.01 9.06
C ILE A 32 -19.38 -17.96 9.01
N ASP A 33 -18.79 -18.80 8.16
CA ASP A 33 -17.36 -18.82 7.86
C ASP A 33 -16.88 -17.58 7.08
N PHE A 34 -17.78 -16.68 6.71
CA PHE A 34 -17.42 -15.46 6.00
C PHE A 34 -16.59 -14.52 6.88
N ARG A 35 -15.47 -14.05 6.34
CA ARG A 35 -14.68 -12.92 6.82
C ARG A 35 -14.41 -11.99 5.65
N LEU A 36 -14.20 -10.71 5.94
CA LEU A 36 -13.84 -9.74 4.90
C LEU A 36 -12.53 -10.18 4.22
N PRO A 37 -12.49 -10.35 2.89
CA PRO A 37 -11.26 -10.72 2.21
C PRO A 37 -10.25 -9.57 2.27
N TYR A 38 -8.96 -9.90 2.21
CA TYR A 38 -7.89 -8.92 2.02
C TYR A 38 -7.44 -8.89 0.56
N TRP A 39 -6.91 -7.76 0.12
CA TRP A 39 -6.30 -7.64 -1.20
C TRP A 39 -4.78 -7.76 -1.11
N ASP A 40 -4.24 -8.93 -1.46
CA ASP A 40 -2.79 -9.09 -1.65
C ASP A 40 -2.34 -8.37 -2.94
N TYR A 41 -1.65 -7.24 -2.78
CA TYR A 41 -1.16 -6.42 -3.89
C TYR A 41 -0.13 -7.15 -4.75
N PHE A 42 0.62 -8.09 -4.18
CA PHE A 42 1.80 -8.68 -4.81
C PHE A 42 1.54 -10.06 -5.40
N ARG A 43 0.38 -10.66 -5.09
CA ARG A 43 -0.08 -11.85 -5.81
C ARG A 43 -0.40 -11.47 -7.26
N PRO A 44 0.23 -12.07 -8.28
CA PRO A 44 -0.12 -11.82 -9.67
C PRO A 44 -1.54 -12.32 -10.00
N ARG A 45 -2.21 -11.62 -10.92
CA ARG A 45 -3.56 -11.93 -11.43
C ARG A 45 -3.52 -12.87 -12.61
N ALA A 46 -2.54 -12.69 -13.48
CA ALA A 46 -2.37 -13.49 -14.68
C ALA A 46 -0.91 -13.49 -15.13
N TYR A 47 -0.57 -14.52 -15.91
CA TYR A 47 0.66 -14.59 -16.69
C TYR A 47 0.46 -13.86 -18.00
N THR A 48 0.85 -12.60 -18.03
CA THR A 48 0.68 -11.72 -19.18
C THR A 48 1.79 -10.71 -19.23
N LYS A 49 2.24 -10.39 -20.44
CA LYS A 49 3.23 -9.34 -20.65
C LYS A 49 2.56 -7.99 -20.41
N THR A 50 2.65 -7.49 -19.19
CA THR A 50 2.08 -6.21 -18.79
C THR A 50 3.02 -5.09 -19.15
N THR A 51 2.49 -4.03 -19.75
CA THR A 51 3.22 -2.83 -20.15
C THR A 51 2.75 -1.64 -19.32
N PHE A 52 3.69 -0.85 -18.81
CA PHE A 52 3.45 0.36 -18.02
C PHE A 52 4.51 1.42 -18.34
N PRO A 53 4.34 2.69 -17.95
CA PRO A 53 5.36 3.72 -18.16
C PRO A 53 6.69 3.31 -17.54
N GLY A 54 7.78 3.43 -18.29
CA GLY A 54 9.10 2.97 -17.86
C GLY A 54 10.16 3.16 -18.93
N VAL A 55 11.42 2.89 -18.62
CA VAL A 55 12.55 3.35 -19.45
C VAL A 55 13.13 2.28 -20.38
N THR A 56 12.67 1.03 -20.28
CA THR A 56 13.32 -0.09 -21.01
C THR A 56 13.03 -0.09 -22.51
N ASN A 57 11.93 0.51 -22.96
CA ASN A 57 11.67 0.79 -24.36
C ASN A 57 11.65 2.31 -24.60
N PRO A 58 12.76 2.89 -25.10
CA PRO A 58 12.85 4.34 -25.27
C PRO A 58 11.98 4.90 -26.40
N LYS A 59 11.44 4.05 -27.30
CA LYS A 59 10.59 4.52 -28.41
C LYS A 59 9.19 4.94 -27.95
N ASP A 60 8.64 4.22 -26.98
CA ASP A 60 7.28 4.45 -26.47
C ASP A 60 7.25 4.84 -24.98
N GLY A 61 8.41 4.86 -24.32
CA GLY A 61 8.51 5.23 -22.90
C GLY A 61 7.88 4.20 -21.98
N THR A 62 8.03 2.92 -22.30
CA THR A 62 7.44 1.83 -21.51
C THR A 62 8.45 0.84 -20.93
N THR A 63 8.04 0.16 -19.86
CA THR A 63 8.66 -1.05 -19.33
C THR A 63 7.64 -2.18 -19.33
N THR A 64 8.12 -3.42 -19.44
CA THR A 64 7.28 -4.62 -19.41
C THR A 64 7.67 -5.57 -18.28
N ALA A 65 6.67 -6.25 -17.73
CA ALA A 65 6.83 -7.31 -16.73
C ALA A 65 6.00 -8.55 -17.12
N PRO A 66 6.36 -9.76 -16.65
CA PRO A 66 5.76 -11.01 -17.11
C PRO A 66 4.42 -11.35 -16.45
N TYR A 67 3.93 -10.53 -15.51
CA TYR A 67 2.67 -10.72 -14.82
C TYR A 67 1.84 -9.44 -14.80
N ASP A 68 0.54 -9.59 -14.56
CA ASP A 68 -0.36 -8.50 -14.17
C ASP A 68 -0.57 -8.49 -12.65
N TRP A 69 -0.42 -7.32 -12.03
CA TRP A 69 -0.69 -7.06 -10.60
C TRP A 69 -1.84 -6.05 -10.41
N GLY A 70 -2.69 -5.89 -11.43
CA GLY A 70 -3.88 -5.06 -11.34
C GLY A 70 -4.79 -5.44 -10.17
N ALA A 71 -5.75 -4.55 -9.90
CA ALA A 71 -6.78 -4.81 -8.90
C ALA A 71 -7.58 -6.07 -9.29
N PRO A 72 -8.02 -6.89 -8.31
CA PRO A 72 -8.95 -7.98 -8.55
C PRO A 72 -10.15 -7.53 -9.39
N GLN A 73 -10.63 -8.39 -10.31
CA GLN A 73 -11.69 -8.05 -11.27
C GLN A 73 -12.99 -7.53 -10.62
N ILE A 74 -13.25 -7.95 -9.37
CA ILE A 74 -14.39 -7.45 -8.59
C ILE A 74 -14.34 -5.94 -8.35
N PHE A 75 -13.19 -5.29 -8.50
CA PHE A 75 -13.06 -3.84 -8.39
C PHE A 75 -13.12 -3.10 -9.72
N THR A 76 -13.06 -3.82 -10.86
CA THR A 76 -12.95 -3.21 -12.19
C THR A 76 -14.16 -3.48 -13.07
N MET A 77 -15.06 -4.39 -12.67
CA MET A 77 -16.27 -4.72 -13.41
C MET A 77 -17.51 -4.04 -12.84
N PRO A 78 -18.32 -3.33 -13.64
CA PRO A 78 -19.49 -2.59 -13.15
C PRO A 78 -20.69 -3.48 -12.77
N LYS A 79 -20.72 -4.72 -13.25
CA LYS A 79 -21.77 -5.70 -12.98
C LYS A 79 -21.18 -7.05 -12.64
N ILE A 80 -21.88 -7.79 -11.79
CA ILE A 80 -21.56 -9.15 -11.39
C ILE A 80 -22.80 -10.03 -11.45
N MET A 81 -22.56 -11.33 -11.46
CA MET A 81 -23.61 -12.34 -11.33
C MET A 81 -23.71 -12.81 -9.88
N VAL A 82 -24.93 -12.81 -9.33
CA VAL A 82 -25.20 -13.36 -7.99
C VAL A 82 -26.35 -14.37 -8.07
N LYS A 83 -26.38 -15.31 -7.14
CA LYS A 83 -27.57 -16.14 -6.95
C LYS A 83 -28.49 -15.46 -5.95
N ARG A 84 -29.78 -15.34 -6.28
CA ARG A 84 -30.79 -14.72 -5.41
C ARG A 84 -31.76 -15.78 -4.91
N LEU A 85 -32.14 -15.70 -3.64
CA LEU A 85 -33.21 -16.54 -3.08
C LEU A 85 -34.59 -16.02 -3.54
N PRO A 86 -35.62 -16.90 -3.63
CA PRO A 86 -35.62 -18.30 -3.21
C PRO A 86 -35.23 -19.32 -4.29
N ASP A 87 -35.27 -18.94 -5.57
CA ASP A 87 -35.06 -19.84 -6.72
C ASP A 87 -33.57 -20.16 -6.97
N ASN A 88 -32.66 -19.43 -6.32
CA ASN A 88 -31.21 -19.54 -6.49
C ASN A 88 -30.77 -19.30 -7.95
N GLU A 89 -31.57 -18.53 -8.70
CA GLU A 89 -31.28 -18.15 -10.07
C GLU A 89 -30.09 -17.20 -10.13
N LEU A 90 -29.26 -17.40 -11.15
CA LEU A 90 -28.11 -16.54 -11.39
C LEU A 90 -28.56 -15.29 -12.16
N ILE A 91 -28.48 -14.14 -11.53
CA ILE A 91 -28.91 -12.86 -12.09
C ILE A 91 -27.77 -11.86 -12.16
N SER A 92 -27.82 -10.98 -13.15
CA SER A 92 -26.90 -9.84 -13.24
C SER A 92 -27.36 -8.71 -12.32
N MET A 93 -26.44 -8.13 -11.56
CA MET A 93 -26.68 -6.94 -10.75
C MET A 93 -25.52 -5.94 -10.82
N PRO A 94 -25.76 -4.65 -10.52
CA PRO A 94 -24.67 -3.69 -10.28
C PRO A 94 -23.71 -4.23 -9.22
N ASN A 95 -22.42 -4.04 -9.44
CA ASN A 95 -21.39 -4.53 -8.54
C ASN A 95 -21.14 -3.53 -7.40
N PRO A 96 -21.49 -3.87 -6.14
CA PRO A 96 -21.31 -2.97 -5.01
C PRO A 96 -19.83 -2.75 -4.63
N PHE A 97 -18.89 -3.49 -5.21
CA PHE A 97 -17.45 -3.31 -5.01
C PHE A 97 -16.80 -2.42 -6.09
N PHE A 98 -17.52 -2.15 -7.18
CA PHE A 98 -17.02 -1.29 -8.25
C PHE A 98 -17.04 0.18 -7.83
N GLN A 99 -18.18 0.63 -7.29
CA GLN A 99 -18.39 1.98 -6.80
C GLN A 99 -19.48 1.98 -5.71
N PHE A 100 -19.49 3.02 -4.87
CA PHE A 100 -20.64 3.37 -4.04
C PHE A 100 -21.43 4.49 -4.73
N GLU A 101 -22.76 4.39 -4.71
CA GLU A 101 -23.67 5.40 -5.27
C GLU A 101 -24.37 6.14 -4.13
N PHE A 102 -24.25 7.46 -4.13
CA PHE A 102 -24.91 8.35 -3.19
C PHE A 102 -26.32 8.68 -3.68
N SER A 103 -27.30 8.68 -2.78
CA SER A 103 -28.55 9.40 -3.03
C SER A 103 -28.28 10.91 -3.05
N PRO A 104 -29.08 11.72 -3.77
CA PRO A 104 -28.95 13.18 -3.71
C PRO A 104 -28.98 13.74 -2.28
N GLN A 105 -29.81 13.17 -1.40
CA GLN A 105 -29.91 13.58 0.00
C GLN A 105 -28.69 13.18 0.83
N GLN A 106 -28.07 12.02 0.54
CA GLN A 106 -26.81 11.65 1.18
C GLN A 106 -25.70 12.60 0.77
N LEU A 107 -25.60 12.90 -0.53
CA LEU A 107 -24.60 13.82 -1.05
C LEU A 107 -24.79 15.23 -0.49
N GLU A 108 -26.02 15.73 -0.42
CA GLU A 108 -26.35 17.00 0.21
C GLU A 108 -25.84 17.06 1.65
N LYS A 109 -26.15 16.04 2.47
CA LYS A 109 -25.73 15.98 3.88
C LYS A 109 -24.22 16.04 4.08
N ILE A 110 -23.43 15.38 3.22
CA ILE A 110 -21.97 15.40 3.31
C ILE A 110 -21.36 16.64 2.64
N SER A 111 -22.11 17.34 1.79
CA SER A 111 -21.66 18.54 1.07
C SER A 111 -21.91 19.83 1.85
N VAL A 112 -22.92 19.84 2.74
CA VAL A 112 -23.26 20.96 3.64
C VAL A 112 -22.44 20.97 4.92
N ASP A 113 -21.54 19.99 5.09
CA ASP A 113 -20.61 19.99 6.20
C ASP A 113 -19.60 21.12 6.02
N ASN A 114 -19.81 22.19 6.79
CA ASN A 114 -18.94 23.36 6.83
C ASN A 114 -17.81 23.18 7.85
N ASP A 115 -17.71 22.03 8.54
CA ASP A 115 -16.54 21.72 9.33
C ASP A 115 -15.38 21.43 8.37
N PRO A 116 -14.35 22.29 8.32
CA PRO A 116 -13.23 22.10 7.42
C PRO A 116 -12.44 20.80 7.70
N LYS A 117 -12.67 20.14 8.86
CA LYS A 117 -12.14 18.80 9.22
C LYS A 117 -12.71 17.68 8.35
N THR A 118 -13.94 17.82 7.87
CA THR A 118 -14.74 16.74 7.28
C THR A 118 -15.34 17.11 5.92
N THR A 119 -15.21 18.36 5.49
CA THR A 119 -15.65 18.80 4.16
C THR A 119 -14.99 17.98 3.05
N ILE A 120 -15.81 17.38 2.20
CA ILE A 120 -15.35 16.69 0.98
C ILE A 120 -14.93 17.69 -0.11
N LYS A 121 -14.01 17.29 -0.99
CA LYS A 121 -13.56 18.14 -2.11
C LYS A 121 -14.73 18.65 -2.95
N GLU A 122 -14.66 19.91 -3.41
CA GLU A 122 -15.70 20.56 -4.23
C GLU A 122 -16.12 19.74 -5.46
N GLN A 123 -15.16 19.08 -6.11
CA GLN A 123 -15.45 18.21 -7.25
C GLN A 123 -16.35 17.02 -6.88
N PHE A 124 -16.26 16.50 -5.65
CA PHE A 124 -17.05 15.36 -5.18
C PHE A 124 -18.47 15.77 -4.76
N LYS A 125 -18.70 17.04 -4.38
CA LYS A 125 -20.02 17.57 -3.99
C LYS A 125 -21.09 17.48 -5.09
N LYS A 126 -20.69 17.16 -6.33
CA LYS A 126 -21.57 17.05 -7.51
C LYS A 126 -21.62 15.65 -8.11
N ILE A 127 -20.87 14.69 -7.55
CA ILE A 127 -20.75 13.34 -8.10
C ILE A 127 -21.50 12.38 -7.19
N LEU A 128 -22.56 11.76 -7.73
CA LEU A 128 -23.41 10.80 -7.00
C LEU A 128 -22.81 9.40 -6.93
N MET A 129 -21.52 9.25 -7.16
CA MET A 129 -20.82 7.98 -7.06
C MET A 129 -19.34 8.17 -6.72
N THR A 130 -18.73 7.16 -6.14
CA THR A 130 -17.28 7.16 -5.94
C THR A 130 -16.57 6.98 -7.27
N ILE A 131 -15.48 7.72 -7.46
CA ILE A 131 -14.63 7.67 -8.65
C ILE A 131 -13.18 7.39 -8.27
N ARG A 132 -12.44 6.75 -9.17
CA ARG A 132 -11.00 6.47 -9.09
C ARG A 132 -10.34 7.04 -10.33
N HIS A 133 -9.17 7.68 -10.24
CA HIS A 133 -8.49 8.25 -11.42
C HIS A 133 -9.37 9.18 -12.27
N GLY A 134 -10.27 9.93 -11.64
CA GLY A 134 -11.16 10.89 -12.32
C GLY A 134 -12.44 10.30 -12.92
N GLY A 135 -12.71 9.00 -12.78
CA GLY A 135 -13.93 8.40 -13.30
C GLY A 135 -14.35 7.10 -12.63
N SER A 136 -15.51 6.58 -13.02
CA SER A 136 -15.97 5.24 -12.64
C SER A 136 -16.32 4.44 -13.90
N ASN A 137 -15.30 4.23 -14.73
CA ASN A 137 -15.41 3.61 -16.04
C ASN A 137 -14.15 2.79 -16.36
N ALA A 138 -14.15 2.09 -17.50
CA ALA A 138 -13.06 1.19 -17.89
C ALA A 138 -11.71 1.91 -18.02
N ASP A 139 -11.68 3.12 -18.58
CA ASP A 139 -10.44 3.88 -18.77
C ASP A 139 -9.80 4.25 -17.43
N ALA A 140 -10.63 4.67 -16.47
CA ALA A 140 -10.18 4.99 -15.12
C ALA A 140 -9.63 3.75 -14.38
N MET A 141 -10.27 2.58 -14.56
CA MET A 141 -9.76 1.32 -14.01
C MET A 141 -8.47 0.88 -14.70
N ALA A 142 -8.33 1.12 -16.01
CA ALA A 142 -7.11 0.83 -16.76
C ALA A 142 -5.95 1.70 -16.28
N GLU A 143 -6.17 2.99 -16.04
CA GLU A 143 -5.15 3.88 -15.50
C GLU A 143 -4.76 3.48 -14.06
N MET A 144 -5.73 3.13 -13.22
CA MET A 144 -5.45 2.57 -11.89
C MET A 144 -4.56 1.32 -11.97
N ASN A 145 -4.90 0.36 -12.83
CA ASN A 145 -4.13 -0.87 -13.00
C ASN A 145 -2.75 -0.61 -13.59
N LYS A 146 -2.60 0.39 -14.47
CA LYS A 146 -1.31 0.82 -15.00
C LYS A 146 -0.41 1.37 -13.88
N GLN A 147 -0.96 2.17 -12.96
CA GLN A 147 -0.20 2.66 -11.80
C GLN A 147 0.16 1.55 -10.81
N LEU A 148 -0.76 0.62 -10.52
CA LEU A 148 -0.49 -0.57 -9.69
C LEU A 148 0.66 -1.40 -10.27
N ASN A 149 0.64 -1.65 -11.58
CA ASN A 149 1.70 -2.37 -12.29
C ASN A 149 3.00 -1.56 -12.43
N LYS A 150 2.98 -0.24 -12.32
CA LYS A 150 4.20 0.56 -12.28
C LYS A 150 4.85 0.46 -10.89
N ASP A 151 4.06 0.69 -9.85
CA ASP A 151 4.56 0.87 -8.49
C ASP A 151 4.88 -0.44 -7.75
N ARG A 152 4.32 -1.60 -8.16
CA ARG A 152 4.41 -2.89 -7.43
C ARG A 152 5.79 -3.25 -6.87
N GLU A 153 6.85 -3.02 -7.65
CA GLU A 153 8.20 -3.51 -7.32
C GLU A 153 8.86 -2.68 -6.21
N SER A 154 8.65 -1.36 -6.20
CA SER A 154 9.08 -0.52 -5.08
C SER A 154 8.24 -0.81 -3.84
N ARG A 155 6.92 -1.06 -4.01
CA ARG A 155 6.02 -1.40 -2.90
C ARG A 155 6.37 -2.74 -2.23
N VAL A 156 6.70 -3.79 -2.99
CA VAL A 156 7.09 -5.07 -2.37
C VAL A 156 8.44 -4.96 -1.65
N SER A 157 9.39 -4.17 -2.19
CA SER A 157 10.67 -3.89 -1.52
C SER A 157 10.47 -3.18 -0.18
N MET A 158 9.56 -2.20 -0.13
CA MET A 158 9.15 -1.56 1.13
C MET A 158 8.52 -2.55 2.10
N CYS A 159 7.55 -3.35 1.62
CA CYS A 159 6.83 -4.30 2.45
C CYS A 159 7.75 -5.36 3.07
N LEU A 160 8.75 -5.84 2.30
CA LEU A 160 9.79 -6.73 2.81
C LEU A 160 10.66 -6.04 3.86
N ALA A 161 11.07 -4.79 3.64
CA ALA A 161 11.83 -4.03 4.64
C ALA A 161 11.08 -3.91 5.97
N LEU A 162 9.79 -3.54 5.93
CA LEU A 162 8.92 -3.43 7.10
C LEU A 162 8.82 -4.71 7.95
N MET A 163 8.96 -5.88 7.33
CA MET A 163 8.90 -7.18 8.03
C MET A 163 10.27 -7.67 8.49
N GLU A 164 11.33 -7.31 7.78
CA GLU A 164 12.63 -7.96 7.93
C GLU A 164 13.69 -7.11 8.63
N ASP A 165 13.65 -5.80 8.45
CA ASP A 165 14.73 -4.93 8.92
C ASP A 165 14.57 -4.65 10.41
N GLU A 166 15.69 -4.67 11.12
CA GLU A 166 15.72 -4.54 12.58
C GLU A 166 15.09 -3.22 13.06
N ILE A 167 15.25 -2.14 12.29
CA ILE A 167 14.67 -0.85 12.62
C ILE A 167 13.14 -0.87 12.70
N TYR A 168 12.48 -1.74 11.94
CA TYR A 168 11.02 -1.88 11.96
C TYR A 168 10.53 -2.86 13.01
N ARG A 169 11.41 -3.47 13.82
CA ARG A 169 10.96 -4.36 14.90
C ARG A 169 10.32 -3.63 16.07
N ASN A 170 10.65 -2.36 16.23
CA ASN A 170 9.98 -1.51 17.22
C ASN A 170 8.65 -0.96 16.66
N PHE A 171 7.63 -0.86 17.52
CA PHE A 171 6.31 -0.40 17.09
C PHE A 171 6.32 1.02 16.59
N ARG A 172 7.09 1.91 17.24
CA ARG A 172 7.18 3.32 16.88
C ARG A 172 7.50 3.53 15.39
N THR A 173 8.60 2.96 14.92
CA THR A 173 9.08 3.13 13.53
C THR A 173 8.22 2.32 12.56
N PHE A 174 7.65 1.20 12.99
CA PHE A 174 6.71 0.47 12.14
C PHE A 174 5.39 1.21 11.93
N SER A 175 4.80 1.76 12.99
CA SER A 175 3.42 2.23 13.01
C SER A 175 3.22 3.61 12.42
N THR A 176 4.23 4.49 12.53
CA THR A 176 4.10 5.89 12.11
C THR A 176 5.39 6.41 11.51
N ASN A 177 5.23 7.38 10.61
CA ASN A 177 6.32 8.07 9.97
C ASN A 177 6.92 9.20 10.81
N ALA A 178 6.43 9.40 12.05
CA ALA A 178 6.93 10.40 12.96
C ALA A 178 8.39 10.16 13.40
N VAL A 179 9.18 11.22 13.29
CA VAL A 179 10.58 11.25 13.70
C VAL A 179 10.71 11.96 15.03
N PHE A 180 11.41 11.31 15.97
CA PHE A 180 11.74 11.85 17.28
C PHE A 180 13.27 11.83 17.43
N PRO A 181 13.96 12.96 17.14
CA PRO A 181 15.39 13.07 17.37
C PRO A 181 15.72 12.85 18.85
N LYS A 182 16.90 12.29 19.15
CA LYS A 182 17.38 12.24 20.54
C LYS A 182 17.59 13.66 21.06
N PRO A 183 17.55 13.87 22.40
CA PRO A 183 17.94 15.16 22.98
C PRO A 183 19.31 15.61 22.44
N ASN A 184 19.38 16.83 21.89
CA ASN A 184 20.55 17.44 21.25
C ASN A 184 21.00 16.85 19.89
N GLU A 185 20.23 15.92 19.31
CA GLU A 185 20.48 15.43 17.95
C GLU A 185 19.90 16.43 16.93
N LYS A 186 20.73 16.86 15.99
CA LYS A 186 20.25 17.74 14.90
C LYS A 186 19.31 16.93 14.00
N PRO A 187 18.21 17.52 13.49
CA PRO A 187 17.32 16.87 12.51
C PRO A 187 18.07 16.16 11.37
N LYS A 188 19.13 16.78 10.83
CA LYS A 188 20.03 16.23 9.80
C LYS A 188 20.70 14.89 10.16
N ALA A 189 20.96 14.61 11.44
CA ALA A 189 21.54 13.34 11.90
C ALA A 189 20.51 12.20 11.96
N THR A 190 19.22 12.52 11.88
CA THR A 190 18.14 11.52 11.97
C THR A 190 17.94 10.72 10.66
N LEU A 191 18.57 11.17 9.57
CA LEU A 191 18.48 10.58 8.23
C LEU A 191 19.34 9.32 8.02
N GLU A 192 20.09 8.86 9.01
CA GLU A 192 21.07 7.78 8.80
C GLU A 192 20.46 6.37 8.71
N ARG A 193 19.14 6.21 8.60
CA ARG A 193 18.47 4.89 8.53
C ARG A 193 17.28 4.90 7.57
N PRO A 194 16.96 3.77 6.90
CA PRO A 194 15.78 3.68 6.04
C PRO A 194 14.54 4.10 6.79
N SER A 195 13.72 4.87 6.10
CA SER A 195 12.81 5.76 6.78
C SER A 195 11.42 5.68 6.17
N GLY A 196 10.47 5.11 6.88
CA GLY A 196 9.10 4.92 6.41
C GLY A 196 8.28 4.22 7.49
N SER A 197 7.09 3.75 7.14
CA SER A 197 6.19 3.07 8.08
C SER A 197 5.10 2.31 7.32
N ILE A 198 4.32 1.49 8.04
CA ILE A 198 3.09 0.92 7.48
C ILE A 198 2.09 2.00 7.07
N GLU A 199 2.09 3.16 7.76
CA GLU A 199 1.26 4.33 7.43
C GLU A 199 1.66 4.94 6.08
N ASP A 200 2.97 5.10 5.81
CA ASP A 200 3.44 5.58 4.50
C ASP A 200 3.12 4.59 3.38
N PHE A 201 3.29 3.29 3.65
CA PHE A 201 2.94 2.23 2.71
C PHE A 201 1.43 2.22 2.40
N HIS A 202 0.59 2.40 3.43
CA HIS A 202 -0.86 2.56 3.33
C HIS A 202 -1.23 3.80 2.51
N GLY A 203 -0.70 4.97 2.86
CA GLY A 203 -0.98 6.24 2.18
C GLY A 203 -0.60 6.23 0.70
N ALA A 204 0.51 5.55 0.36
CA ALA A 204 0.90 5.34 -1.02
C ALA A 204 -0.16 4.60 -1.85
N TYR A 205 -0.79 3.56 -1.32
CA TYR A 205 -1.85 2.83 -2.04
C TYR A 205 -3.14 3.64 -2.15
N HIS A 206 -3.48 4.46 -1.17
CA HIS A 206 -4.57 5.44 -1.31
C HIS A 206 -4.37 6.33 -2.54
N VAL A 207 -3.15 6.86 -2.74
CA VAL A 207 -2.79 7.66 -3.92
C VAL A 207 -2.78 6.81 -5.20
N THR A 208 -2.17 5.63 -5.20
CA THR A 208 -2.12 4.75 -6.39
C THR A 208 -3.53 4.32 -6.84
N ILE A 209 -4.45 4.06 -5.91
CA ILE A 209 -5.83 3.62 -6.22
C ILE A 209 -6.71 4.79 -6.64
N GLY A 210 -6.69 5.90 -5.88
CA GLY A 210 -7.59 7.02 -6.12
C GLY A 210 -7.09 8.04 -7.12
N SER A 211 -5.78 8.30 -7.12
CA SER A 211 -5.16 9.54 -7.62
C SER A 211 -5.74 10.80 -6.94
N LYS A 212 -5.20 11.98 -7.28
CA LYS A 212 -5.76 13.26 -6.80
C LYS A 212 -7.25 13.44 -7.17
N ASN A 213 -7.67 12.82 -8.29
CA ASN A 213 -9.00 12.97 -8.86
C ASN A 213 -10.00 11.90 -8.40
N GLY A 214 -9.65 11.04 -7.43
CA GLY A 214 -10.53 9.97 -6.93
C GLY A 214 -10.77 10.03 -5.43
N HIS A 215 -11.83 9.35 -4.99
CA HIS A 215 -12.24 9.34 -3.58
C HIS A 215 -11.18 8.68 -2.70
N MET A 216 -10.59 7.55 -3.15
CA MET A 216 -9.52 6.86 -2.42
C MET A 216 -8.28 7.72 -2.14
N GLY A 217 -8.03 8.79 -2.92
CA GLY A 217 -6.92 9.71 -2.68
C GLY A 217 -7.22 10.85 -1.70
N SER A 218 -8.37 10.83 -1.03
CA SER A 218 -8.87 11.92 -0.19
C SER A 218 -9.33 11.40 1.18
N ILE A 219 -8.71 11.82 2.28
CA ILE A 219 -9.02 11.32 3.63
C ILE A 219 -10.52 11.43 3.94
N ALA A 220 -11.11 12.61 3.70
CA ALA A 220 -12.51 12.90 4.03
C ALA A 220 -13.53 12.03 3.26
N SER A 221 -13.12 11.38 2.16
CA SER A 221 -14.04 10.64 1.29
C SER A 221 -13.58 9.24 0.88
N ALA A 222 -12.37 8.82 1.25
CA ALA A 222 -11.81 7.53 0.83
C ALA A 222 -12.66 6.35 1.31
N ALA A 223 -13.19 6.42 2.54
CA ALA A 223 -13.99 5.35 3.13
C ALA A 223 -15.34 5.08 2.40
N PHE A 224 -15.80 6.00 1.54
CA PHE A 224 -16.98 5.76 0.72
C PHE A 224 -16.70 4.79 -0.42
N ASP A 225 -15.46 4.72 -0.94
CA ASP A 225 -15.12 3.78 -2.00
C ASP A 225 -15.04 2.36 -1.43
N PRO A 226 -15.80 1.38 -1.96
CA PRO A 226 -15.80 0.01 -1.44
C PRO A 226 -14.42 -0.65 -1.36
N ILE A 227 -13.48 -0.29 -2.23
CA ILE A 227 -12.12 -0.86 -2.22
C ILE A 227 -11.33 -0.50 -0.95
N PHE A 228 -11.72 0.59 -0.27
CA PHE A 228 -11.14 1.04 1.01
C PHE A 228 -11.05 -0.09 2.03
N TRP A 229 -12.13 -0.84 2.19
CA TRP A 229 -12.24 -1.88 3.22
C TRP A 229 -11.31 -3.06 2.94
N MET A 230 -11.11 -3.43 1.67
CA MET A 230 -10.19 -4.50 1.29
C MET A 230 -8.72 -4.06 1.33
N HIS A 231 -8.47 -2.78 1.04
CA HIS A 231 -7.16 -2.15 1.26
C HIS A 231 -6.78 -2.18 2.75
N HIS A 232 -7.68 -1.71 3.64
CA HIS A 232 -7.45 -1.73 5.09
C HIS A 232 -7.41 -3.14 5.69
N CYS A 233 -8.16 -4.11 5.14
CA CYS A 233 -8.02 -5.52 5.55
C CYS A 233 -6.63 -6.09 5.21
N GLN A 234 -5.99 -5.63 4.13
CA GLN A 234 -4.60 -5.97 3.83
C GLN A 234 -3.62 -5.24 4.75
N ILE A 235 -3.88 -4.00 5.16
CA ILE A 235 -3.05 -3.31 6.15
C ILE A 235 -3.13 -4.01 7.51
N ASP A 236 -4.33 -4.39 7.96
CA ASP A 236 -4.53 -5.19 9.18
C ASP A 236 -3.80 -6.53 9.10
N ARG A 237 -3.85 -7.21 7.94
CA ARG A 237 -3.06 -8.43 7.70
C ARG A 237 -1.57 -8.21 7.89
N LEU A 238 -1.01 -7.17 7.28
CA LEU A 238 0.41 -6.85 7.43
C LEU A 238 0.76 -6.52 8.88
N PHE A 239 -0.11 -5.78 9.58
CA PHE A 239 0.09 -5.48 11.00
C PHE A 239 0.05 -6.72 11.87
N ALA A 240 -0.90 -7.64 11.66
CA ALA A 240 -0.97 -8.90 12.39
C ALA A 240 0.27 -9.78 12.15
N ILE A 241 0.77 -9.84 10.91
CA ILE A 241 2.03 -10.53 10.56
C ILE A 241 3.21 -9.90 11.30
N TRP A 242 3.28 -8.57 11.32
CA TRP A 242 4.32 -7.86 12.07
C TRP A 242 4.24 -8.14 13.58
N GLN A 243 3.05 -8.13 14.18
CA GLN A 243 2.88 -8.45 15.60
C GLN A 243 3.36 -9.89 15.90
N ALA A 244 3.01 -10.86 15.06
CA ALA A 244 3.47 -12.24 15.22
C ALA A 244 5.00 -12.40 15.06
N ALA A 245 5.62 -11.60 14.19
CA ALA A 245 7.07 -11.59 14.00
C ALA A 245 7.83 -10.94 15.17
N ASN A 246 7.24 -9.98 15.87
CA ASN A 246 7.94 -9.13 16.84
C ASN A 246 7.55 -9.40 18.31
N GLY A 247 6.44 -10.09 18.58
CA GLY A 247 6.08 -10.45 19.95
C GLY A 247 5.45 -9.32 20.77
N ASP A 248 5.35 -9.55 22.08
CA ASP A 248 4.54 -8.73 22.98
C ASP A 248 5.27 -7.51 23.53
N GLU A 249 6.59 -7.58 23.60
CA GLU A 249 7.51 -6.57 24.12
C GLU A 249 7.52 -5.28 23.30
N HIS A 250 7.18 -5.35 22.02
CA HIS A 250 7.19 -4.23 21.11
C HIS A 250 5.83 -3.53 21.02
N TRP A 251 5.00 -3.54 22.06
CA TRP A 251 3.68 -2.89 22.02
C TRP A 251 3.69 -1.55 22.76
N PHE A 252 3.73 -0.44 22.02
CA PHE A 252 3.78 0.94 22.53
C PHE A 252 5.00 1.27 23.43
N ASN A 253 5.80 0.29 23.83
CA ASN A 253 6.92 0.46 24.76
C ASN A 253 8.05 1.33 24.19
N GLU A 254 8.22 1.39 22.87
CA GLU A 254 9.23 2.22 22.21
C GLU A 254 8.77 3.65 21.89
N LEU A 255 7.54 4.00 22.27
CA LEU A 255 7.12 5.40 22.27
C LEU A 255 7.78 6.15 23.44
N ARG A 256 7.80 7.48 23.36
CA ARG A 256 8.20 8.33 24.50
C ARG A 256 7.31 7.99 25.69
N GLU A 257 7.86 8.04 26.91
CA GLU A 257 7.13 7.68 28.14
C GLU A 257 5.74 8.35 28.24
N LYS A 258 5.65 9.63 27.91
CA LYS A 258 4.39 10.40 27.87
C LYS A 258 3.36 9.89 26.85
N ASP A 259 3.81 9.22 25.80
CA ASP A 259 3.00 8.71 24.69
C ASP A 259 2.68 7.21 24.84
N GLN A 260 3.30 6.49 25.77
CA GLN A 260 2.98 5.07 26.01
C GLN A 260 1.53 4.88 26.47
N GLY A 261 0.96 5.88 27.16
CA GLY A 261 -0.45 5.90 27.57
C GLY A 261 -1.46 5.91 26.41
N LEU A 262 -1.02 6.23 25.19
CA LEU A 262 -1.88 6.21 23.99
C LEU A 262 -2.52 4.83 23.76
N ALA A 263 -1.89 3.75 24.19
CA ALA A 263 -2.41 2.39 24.04
C ALA A 263 -3.75 2.15 24.77
N LYS A 264 -4.05 3.00 25.76
CA LYS A 264 -5.22 2.90 26.65
C LYS A 264 -6.30 3.93 26.35
N ILE A 265 -6.09 4.79 25.36
CA ILE A 265 -7.07 5.81 24.97
C ILE A 265 -8.23 5.14 24.24
N ASP A 266 -9.44 5.64 24.50
CA ASP A 266 -10.65 5.24 23.80
C ASP A 266 -10.52 5.50 22.30
N LEU A 267 -10.58 4.45 21.50
CA LEU A 267 -10.68 4.51 20.04
C LEU A 267 -12.13 4.80 19.66
N THR A 268 -12.58 6.03 19.93
CA THR A 268 -13.92 6.46 19.56
C THR A 268 -14.10 6.49 18.04
N PRO A 269 -15.28 6.16 17.49
CA PRO A 269 -16.52 5.82 18.18
C PRO A 269 -16.72 4.30 18.44
N PHE A 270 -15.67 3.47 18.37
CA PHE A 270 -15.79 2.01 18.40
C PHE A 270 -16.10 1.46 19.79
N ARG A 271 -17.35 1.11 20.05
CA ARG A 271 -17.79 0.56 21.34
C ARG A 271 -17.47 -0.93 21.45
N LYS A 272 -16.94 -1.34 22.60
CA LYS A 272 -16.70 -2.74 22.98
C LYS A 272 -17.91 -3.35 23.70
N SER A 273 -18.44 -2.64 24.70
CA SER A 273 -19.58 -3.10 25.50
C SER A 273 -20.32 -1.90 26.12
N VAL A 274 -21.57 -2.10 26.48
CA VAL A 274 -22.35 -1.16 27.32
C VAL A 274 -22.52 -1.83 28.67
N SER A 275 -22.11 -1.16 29.77
CA SER A 275 -22.32 -1.70 31.12
C SER A 275 -23.81 -1.65 31.52
N GLU A 276 -24.20 -2.37 32.57
CA GLU A 276 -25.55 -2.32 33.13
C GLU A 276 -25.96 -0.89 33.58
N ASN A 277 -24.98 -0.04 33.87
CA ASN A 277 -25.16 1.38 34.24
C ASN A 277 -25.14 2.32 33.02
N ASN A 278 -25.27 1.82 31.80
CA ASN A 278 -25.16 2.58 30.54
C ASN A 278 -23.80 3.27 30.30
N GLU A 279 -22.73 2.86 31.00
CA GLU A 279 -21.39 3.36 30.69
C GLU A 279 -20.90 2.71 29.40
N LYS A 280 -20.54 3.55 28.42
CA LYS A 280 -19.97 3.10 27.15
C LYS A 280 -18.51 2.77 27.38
N LYS A 281 -18.13 1.52 27.16
CA LYS A 281 -16.72 1.11 27.07
C LYS A 281 -16.33 1.07 25.61
N TYR A 282 -15.29 1.82 25.25
CA TYR A 282 -14.73 1.81 23.90
C TYR A 282 -13.63 0.76 23.79
N TRP A 283 -13.30 0.40 22.56
CA TRP A 283 -12.05 -0.30 22.30
C TRP A 283 -10.87 0.64 22.59
N THR A 284 -9.78 0.08 23.07
CA THR A 284 -8.47 0.74 23.15
C THR A 284 -7.48 -0.10 22.34
N SER A 285 -6.31 0.42 22.01
CA SER A 285 -5.29 -0.36 21.31
C SER A 285 -4.93 -1.63 22.09
N ASP A 286 -4.76 -1.54 23.42
CA ASP A 286 -4.51 -2.70 24.28
C ASP A 286 -5.61 -3.77 24.17
N LEU A 287 -6.88 -3.37 24.07
CA LEU A 287 -8.00 -4.29 23.96
C LEU A 287 -8.18 -4.85 22.55
N SER A 288 -7.74 -4.13 21.51
CA SER A 288 -7.88 -4.51 20.11
C SER A 288 -6.61 -5.12 19.51
N ARG A 289 -5.66 -5.56 20.35
CA ARG A 289 -4.35 -6.01 19.91
C ARG A 289 -4.41 -7.29 19.07
N ARG A 290 -5.28 -8.25 19.42
CA ARG A 290 -5.29 -9.59 18.81
C ARG A 290 -6.51 -9.76 17.91
N THR A 291 -6.27 -10.22 16.70
CA THR A 291 -7.32 -10.56 15.72
C THR A 291 -8.32 -11.59 16.25
N THR A 292 -7.88 -12.48 17.13
CA THR A 292 -8.72 -13.49 17.80
C THR A 292 -9.76 -12.89 18.74
N ASP A 293 -9.51 -11.71 19.32
CA ASP A 293 -10.51 -10.98 20.13
C ASP A 293 -11.70 -10.50 19.26
N PHE A 294 -11.52 -10.47 17.93
CA PHE A 294 -12.55 -10.17 16.92
C PHE A 294 -13.01 -11.41 16.14
N GLY A 295 -12.52 -12.60 16.50
CA GLY A 295 -12.94 -13.87 15.89
C GLY A 295 -12.43 -14.09 14.45
N TYR A 296 -11.29 -13.53 14.07
CA TYR A 296 -10.63 -13.80 12.79
C TYR A 296 -9.13 -14.05 12.93
N THR A 297 -8.52 -14.62 11.89
CA THR A 297 -7.07 -14.74 11.71
C THR A 297 -6.74 -14.75 10.21
N TYR A 298 -5.45 -14.71 9.87
CA TYR A 298 -4.96 -14.77 8.50
C TYR A 298 -4.30 -16.12 8.20
N PRO A 299 -4.34 -16.60 6.93
CA PRO A 299 -3.67 -17.84 6.53
C PRO A 299 -2.18 -17.86 6.88
N ASP A 300 -1.51 -16.70 6.86
CA ASP A 300 -0.10 -16.53 7.21
C ASP A 300 0.20 -16.87 8.68
N LEU A 301 -0.81 -16.83 9.56
CA LEU A 301 -0.69 -17.03 11.00
C LEU A 301 -1.52 -18.24 11.48
N ALA A 302 -2.19 -18.95 10.56
CA ALA A 302 -3.14 -19.99 10.90
C ALA A 302 -2.50 -21.19 11.61
N ASN A 303 -1.19 -21.43 11.40
CA ASN A 303 -0.45 -22.50 12.06
C ASN A 303 0.28 -22.02 13.33
N GLY A 304 0.04 -20.78 13.78
CA GLY A 304 0.62 -20.24 15.02
C GLY A 304 2.10 -19.91 14.95
N GLN A 305 2.66 -19.68 13.75
CA GLN A 305 4.06 -19.26 13.61
C GLN A 305 4.31 -17.89 14.24
N THR A 306 5.51 -17.69 14.80
CA THR A 306 5.95 -16.42 15.39
C THR A 306 7.42 -16.13 15.05
N GLY A 307 7.90 -14.93 15.36
CA GLY A 307 9.32 -14.60 15.31
C GLY A 307 9.93 -14.68 13.91
N ASP A 308 11.15 -15.20 13.84
CA ASP A 308 11.91 -15.31 12.58
C ASP A 308 11.30 -16.30 11.58
N THR A 309 10.50 -17.26 12.03
CA THR A 309 9.76 -18.15 11.13
C THR A 309 8.77 -17.35 10.28
N VAL A 310 8.00 -16.44 10.89
CA VAL A 310 7.07 -15.55 10.16
C VAL A 310 7.83 -14.68 9.15
N ARG A 311 8.98 -14.10 9.55
CA ARG A 311 9.81 -13.29 8.65
C ARG A 311 10.32 -14.09 7.45
N LYS A 312 10.79 -15.32 7.70
CA LYS A 312 11.28 -16.22 6.66
C LYS A 312 10.17 -16.60 5.70
N GLU A 313 9.02 -17.02 6.19
CA GLU A 313 7.87 -17.40 5.34
C GLU A 313 7.36 -16.21 4.52
N PHE A 314 7.27 -15.02 5.12
CA PHE A 314 6.89 -13.80 4.42
C PHE A 314 7.87 -13.48 3.28
N ARG A 315 9.18 -13.58 3.54
CA ARG A 315 10.21 -13.41 2.52
C ARG A 315 10.07 -14.40 1.37
N GLU A 316 9.99 -15.69 1.69
CA GLU A 316 9.88 -16.75 0.69
C GLU A 316 8.64 -16.55 -0.20
N LYS A 317 7.57 -15.98 0.36
CA LYS A 317 6.35 -15.64 -0.36
C LYS A 317 6.49 -14.45 -1.32
N TYR A 318 7.31 -13.43 -1.00
CA TYR A 318 7.30 -12.16 -1.75
C TYR A 318 8.63 -11.76 -2.43
N GLU A 319 9.77 -12.31 -2.02
CA GLU A 319 11.11 -11.92 -2.54
C GLU A 319 11.24 -12.12 -4.06
N TRP A 320 10.53 -13.09 -4.63
CA TRP A 320 10.51 -13.34 -6.07
C TRP A 320 9.98 -12.15 -6.90
N ALA A 321 9.13 -11.31 -6.30
CA ALA A 321 8.42 -10.24 -6.97
C ALA A 321 9.23 -8.93 -7.08
N ARG A 322 10.49 -8.91 -6.63
CA ARG A 322 11.42 -7.79 -6.80
C ARG A 322 12.74 -8.21 -7.42
N ARG A 323 13.41 -7.23 -8.03
CA ARG A 323 14.81 -7.33 -8.45
C ARG A 323 15.74 -6.64 -7.46
N THR A 324 16.94 -7.18 -7.32
CA THR A 324 18.06 -6.61 -6.56
C THR A 324 19.34 -6.68 -7.40
N THR A 325 20.45 -6.11 -6.94
CA THR A 325 21.74 -6.27 -7.66
C THR A 325 22.22 -7.72 -7.70
N ALA A 326 21.84 -8.54 -6.71
CA ALA A 326 22.12 -9.98 -6.69
C ALA A 326 21.16 -10.79 -7.57
N ARG A 327 19.97 -10.25 -7.84
CA ARG A 327 18.93 -10.89 -8.66
C ARG A 327 18.31 -9.86 -9.61
N PRO A 328 18.96 -9.57 -10.75
CA PRO A 328 18.54 -8.50 -11.66
C PRO A 328 17.31 -8.84 -12.51
N ILE A 329 16.74 -10.04 -12.35
CA ILE A 329 15.52 -10.50 -13.03
C ILE A 329 14.48 -10.97 -12.01
N LEU A 330 13.21 -10.77 -12.34
CA LEU A 330 12.11 -11.25 -11.50
C LEU A 330 12.14 -12.77 -11.39
N GLY A 331 11.76 -13.26 -10.21
CA GLY A 331 11.64 -14.67 -9.95
C GLY A 331 10.39 -15.32 -10.49
N THR A 332 10.32 -16.63 -10.29
CA THR A 332 9.10 -17.40 -10.41
C THR A 332 8.31 -17.34 -9.09
N PRO A 333 6.99 -17.07 -9.12
CA PRO A 333 6.14 -17.14 -7.93
C PRO A 333 6.18 -18.54 -7.31
N PRO A 334 6.28 -18.66 -5.97
CA PRO A 334 6.06 -19.93 -5.30
C PRO A 334 4.61 -20.40 -5.50
N ASP A 335 4.34 -21.68 -5.27
CA ASP A 335 3.03 -22.31 -5.49
C ASP A 335 1.88 -21.55 -4.80
N SER A 336 2.12 -21.05 -3.59
CA SER A 336 1.15 -20.26 -2.80
C SER A 336 0.80 -18.90 -3.43
N MET A 337 1.63 -18.39 -4.35
CA MET A 337 1.50 -17.10 -5.00
C MET A 337 1.25 -17.19 -6.50
N GLN A 338 1.07 -18.40 -7.01
CA GLN A 338 0.64 -18.63 -8.38
C GLN A 338 -0.67 -17.87 -8.66
N PRO A 339 -0.80 -17.23 -9.85
CA PRO A 339 -2.09 -16.76 -10.33
C PRO A 339 -3.15 -17.85 -10.22
N VAL A 340 -4.38 -17.47 -9.92
CA VAL A 340 -5.53 -18.37 -9.85
C VAL A 340 -6.60 -17.91 -10.82
N GLN A 341 -7.40 -18.84 -11.32
CA GLN A 341 -8.37 -18.61 -12.40
C GLN A 341 -9.67 -17.95 -11.91
N VAL A 342 -9.57 -17.03 -10.94
CA VAL A 342 -10.74 -16.37 -10.34
C VAL A 342 -11.56 -15.57 -11.36
N GLY A 343 -10.97 -15.13 -12.47
CA GLY A 343 -11.72 -14.49 -13.56
C GLY A 343 -12.65 -15.41 -14.34
N GLU A 344 -12.47 -16.73 -14.20
CA GLU A 344 -13.38 -17.74 -14.75
C GLU A 344 -14.55 -18.08 -13.82
N ALA A 345 -14.64 -17.39 -12.67
CA ALA A 345 -15.71 -17.59 -11.69
C ALA A 345 -17.08 -17.19 -12.26
N GLN A 346 -18.11 -17.91 -11.83
CA GLN A 346 -19.50 -17.64 -12.22
C GLN A 346 -19.91 -16.17 -11.98
N VAL A 347 -19.36 -15.52 -10.95
CA VAL A 347 -19.62 -14.09 -10.64
C VAL A 347 -19.25 -13.15 -11.79
N PHE A 348 -18.31 -13.54 -12.66
CA PHE A 348 -17.90 -12.78 -13.85
C PHE A 348 -18.41 -13.37 -15.17
N LYS A 349 -19.08 -14.53 -15.13
CA LYS A 349 -19.61 -15.24 -16.30
C LYS A 349 -21.13 -15.20 -16.31
N TYR A 350 -21.69 -14.59 -17.35
CA TYR A 350 -23.14 -14.51 -17.60
C TYR A 350 -23.75 -15.84 -18.10
N LYS A 351 -22.95 -16.92 -18.14
CA LYS A 351 -23.36 -18.29 -18.46
C LYS A 351 -22.85 -19.24 -17.36
N ARG A 352 -23.60 -20.30 -17.05
CA ARG A 352 -23.24 -21.34 -16.06
C ARG A 352 -22.04 -22.14 -16.59
N GLY A 353 -21.01 -22.44 -15.79
CA GLY A 353 -19.92 -23.26 -16.33
C GLY A 353 -18.75 -23.69 -15.43
N THR A 354 -18.36 -22.96 -14.39
CA THR A 354 -17.13 -23.30 -13.64
C THR A 354 -17.44 -23.64 -12.19
N SER A 355 -17.01 -24.82 -11.73
CA SER A 355 -17.09 -25.21 -10.33
C SER A 355 -16.13 -24.35 -9.48
N SER A 356 -16.45 -24.07 -8.22
CA SER A 356 -15.57 -23.28 -7.35
C SER A 356 -14.21 -23.94 -7.09
N GLY A 357 -14.17 -25.28 -7.07
CA GLY A 357 -12.94 -26.05 -6.87
C GLY A 357 -11.93 -25.92 -8.00
N ASP A 358 -12.37 -25.63 -9.23
CA ASP A 358 -11.46 -25.42 -10.36
C ASP A 358 -10.83 -24.01 -10.37
N LEU A 359 -11.46 -23.03 -9.72
CA LEU A 359 -11.01 -21.63 -9.72
C LEU A 359 -9.71 -21.40 -8.95
N PHE A 360 -9.48 -22.20 -7.90
CA PHE A 360 -8.29 -22.10 -7.05
C PHE A 360 -7.10 -22.90 -7.59
N LYS A 361 -7.25 -23.58 -8.73
CA LYS A 361 -6.15 -24.24 -9.43
C LYS A 361 -5.35 -23.20 -10.20
N SER A 362 -4.03 -23.26 -10.04
CA SER A 362 -3.12 -22.49 -10.87
C SER A 362 -3.35 -22.88 -12.33
N PRO A 363 -3.51 -21.90 -13.26
CA PRO A 363 -3.48 -22.22 -14.67
C PRO A 363 -2.10 -22.85 -14.95
N GLY A 364 -2.07 -24.03 -15.56
CA GLY A 364 -0.80 -24.65 -15.97
C GLY A 364 -0.14 -23.73 -16.99
N VAL A 365 0.92 -23.03 -16.60
CA VAL A 365 1.56 -22.00 -17.44
C VAL A 365 2.98 -22.44 -17.83
N PRO A 366 3.50 -22.01 -19.01
CA PRO A 366 4.88 -22.26 -19.42
C PRO A 366 5.87 -21.48 -18.52
N MET A 367 6.08 -21.96 -17.30
CA MET A 367 7.07 -21.44 -16.35
C MET A 367 8.52 -21.74 -16.79
N HIS A 368 8.70 -22.60 -17.79
CA HIS A 368 9.99 -23.17 -18.12
C HIS A 368 11.03 -22.13 -18.56
N GLU A 369 10.65 -21.16 -19.40
CA GLU A 369 11.58 -20.12 -19.87
C GLU A 369 12.02 -19.16 -18.75
N MET A 370 11.08 -18.68 -17.92
CA MET A 370 11.41 -17.82 -16.78
C MET A 370 12.23 -18.55 -15.72
N GLN A 371 11.93 -19.83 -15.48
CA GLN A 371 12.67 -20.65 -14.53
C GLN A 371 14.10 -20.89 -15.04
N GLN A 372 14.28 -21.15 -16.34
CA GLN A 372 15.60 -21.24 -16.98
C GLN A 372 16.38 -19.92 -16.86
N GLN A 373 15.75 -18.78 -17.15
CA GLN A 373 16.40 -17.46 -17.00
C GLN A 373 16.79 -17.19 -15.55
N THR A 374 15.90 -17.47 -14.60
CA THR A 374 16.15 -17.31 -13.15
C THR A 374 17.33 -18.16 -12.70
N VAL A 375 17.37 -19.44 -13.10
CA VAL A 375 18.47 -20.36 -12.78
C VAL A 375 19.77 -19.88 -13.43
N MET A 376 19.75 -19.51 -14.71
CA MET A 376 20.95 -19.01 -15.40
C MET A 376 21.51 -17.74 -14.76
N ALA A 377 20.67 -16.79 -14.35
CA ALA A 377 21.11 -15.58 -13.66
C ALA A 377 21.68 -15.87 -12.26
N ALA A 378 21.10 -16.83 -11.54
CA ALA A 378 21.62 -17.29 -10.25
C ALA A 378 22.95 -18.05 -10.39
N MET A 379 23.19 -18.73 -11.52
CA MET A 379 24.45 -19.44 -11.80
C MET A 379 25.55 -18.53 -12.36
N SER A 380 25.19 -17.41 -13.01
CA SER A 380 26.16 -16.50 -13.64
C SER A 380 26.80 -15.49 -12.69
N SER A 381 26.25 -15.35 -11.48
CA SER A 381 26.78 -14.46 -10.46
C SER A 381 26.78 -15.14 -9.09
N ASN A 382 27.87 -15.01 -8.35
CA ASN A 382 27.91 -15.37 -6.92
C ASN A 382 28.04 -14.08 -6.10
N PRO A 383 26.99 -13.24 -6.08
CA PRO A 383 27.05 -11.93 -5.44
C PRO A 383 27.24 -12.11 -3.93
N GLN A 384 28.15 -11.35 -3.34
CA GLN A 384 28.30 -11.32 -1.89
C GLN A 384 27.20 -10.48 -1.20
N HIS A 385 26.64 -9.51 -1.93
CA HIS A 385 25.63 -8.57 -1.44
C HIS A 385 24.53 -8.34 -2.47
N ALA A 386 23.31 -8.14 -1.98
CA ALA A 386 22.18 -7.58 -2.70
C ALA A 386 21.98 -6.14 -2.22
N ASP A 387 22.20 -5.20 -3.11
CA ASP A 387 22.09 -3.78 -2.79
C ASP A 387 20.73 -3.24 -3.24
N ASP A 388 20.09 -2.51 -2.34
CA ASP A 388 18.88 -1.72 -2.60
C ASP A 388 19.21 -0.24 -2.44
N TRP A 389 18.67 0.60 -3.32
CA TRP A 389 18.86 2.04 -3.32
C TRP A 389 17.55 2.78 -3.06
N TYR A 390 17.62 3.84 -2.26
CA TYR A 390 16.47 4.60 -1.83
C TYR A 390 16.71 6.10 -1.94
N ILE A 391 15.62 6.85 -2.07
CA ILE A 391 15.56 8.28 -1.80
C ILE A 391 14.84 8.44 -0.47
N ASP A 392 15.53 8.97 0.54
CA ASP A 392 14.99 9.17 1.88
C ASP A 392 14.77 10.66 2.14
N VAL A 393 13.69 11.00 2.84
CA VAL A 393 13.39 12.37 3.24
C VAL A 393 13.03 12.44 4.72
N VAL A 394 13.50 13.49 5.38
CA VAL A 394 12.99 13.95 6.69
C VAL A 394 12.55 15.39 6.51
N VAL A 395 11.33 15.72 6.92
CA VAL A 395 10.71 17.03 6.74
C VAL A 395 9.73 17.34 7.86
N GLU A 396 9.52 18.61 8.19
CA GLU A 396 8.41 19.03 9.06
C GLU A 396 7.07 18.71 8.40
N ARG A 397 6.19 17.99 9.10
CA ARG A 397 4.88 17.58 8.58
C ARG A 397 4.02 18.77 8.15
N MET A 398 4.10 19.85 8.91
CA MET A 398 3.26 21.05 8.74
C MET A 398 3.95 22.16 7.95
N LEU A 399 5.04 21.86 7.25
CA LEU A 399 5.85 22.84 6.54
C LEU A 399 5.07 23.67 5.50
N ALA A 400 4.02 23.09 4.91
CA ALA A 400 3.17 23.73 3.91
C ALA A 400 1.75 24.05 4.42
N ASP A 401 1.53 24.01 5.75
CA ASP A 401 0.19 24.17 6.38
C ASP A 401 -0.90 23.33 5.67
N GLY A 402 -0.57 22.07 5.39
CA GLY A 402 -1.40 21.19 4.59
C GLY A 402 -0.59 20.14 3.87
N THR A 403 -1.26 19.37 3.03
CA THR A 403 -0.64 18.27 2.28
C THR A 403 0.32 18.80 1.23
N PHE A 404 1.48 18.17 1.12
CA PHE A 404 2.41 18.39 0.02
C PHE A 404 3.06 17.09 -0.43
N THR A 405 3.54 17.08 -1.66
CA THR A 405 4.16 15.89 -2.27
C THR A 405 5.51 16.25 -2.86
N ILE A 406 6.50 15.40 -2.61
CA ILE A 406 7.82 15.46 -3.21
C ILE A 406 7.87 14.42 -4.32
N TYR A 407 8.05 14.87 -5.56
CA TYR A 407 8.10 14.00 -6.73
C TYR A 407 9.54 13.76 -7.16
N TYR A 408 9.90 12.52 -7.48
CA TYR A 408 11.24 12.15 -7.92
C TYR A 408 11.21 11.59 -9.35
N ILE A 409 12.02 12.14 -10.24
CA ILE A 409 12.24 11.65 -11.60
C ILE A 409 13.72 11.42 -11.81
N ILE A 410 14.07 10.27 -12.37
CA ILE A 410 15.40 10.03 -12.93
C ILE A 410 15.26 10.17 -14.44
N GLY A 411 15.98 11.12 -15.04
CA GLY A 411 16.05 11.34 -16.49
C GLY A 411 15.38 12.64 -16.97
N GLU A 412 14.80 12.57 -18.16
CA GLU A 412 14.18 13.74 -18.80
C GLU A 412 12.83 14.07 -18.17
N VAL A 413 12.56 15.37 -18.11
CA VAL A 413 11.34 15.92 -17.51
C VAL A 413 10.64 16.77 -18.54
N GLN A 414 9.35 16.54 -18.68
CA GLN A 414 8.41 17.35 -19.45
C GLN A 414 7.19 17.64 -18.55
N GLY A 415 6.54 18.79 -18.76
CA GLY A 415 5.41 19.20 -17.93
C GLY A 415 5.81 20.08 -16.74
N GLN A 416 4.80 20.76 -16.20
CA GLN A 416 4.92 21.81 -15.19
C GLN A 416 4.38 21.40 -13.82
N THR A 417 3.76 20.22 -13.70
CA THR A 417 3.13 19.74 -12.46
C THR A 417 3.66 18.36 -12.03
N GLY A 418 3.66 18.08 -10.73
CA GLY A 418 4.00 16.78 -10.16
C GLY A 418 3.12 15.63 -10.68
N PRO A 419 1.80 15.81 -10.85
CA PRO A 419 0.95 14.84 -11.52
C PRO A 419 1.40 14.51 -12.95
N GLU A 420 1.81 15.48 -13.77
CA GLU A 420 2.38 15.20 -15.09
C GLU A 420 3.67 14.38 -14.97
N TRP A 421 4.55 14.74 -14.03
CA TRP A 421 5.78 14.01 -13.72
C TRP A 421 5.51 12.54 -13.37
N SER A 422 4.44 12.25 -12.61
CA SER A 422 4.07 10.89 -12.21
C SER A 422 3.72 9.94 -13.36
N THR A 423 3.42 10.50 -14.53
CA THR A 423 3.10 9.75 -15.76
C THR A 423 4.32 9.47 -16.64
N LEU A 424 5.46 10.12 -16.36
CA LEU A 424 6.65 10.03 -17.20
C LEU A 424 7.39 8.69 -17.02
N PRO A 425 8.09 8.23 -18.07
CA PRO A 425 8.86 6.97 -18.03
C PRO A 425 9.89 6.88 -16.90
N GLY A 426 10.54 8.00 -16.59
CA GLY A 426 11.59 8.10 -15.57
C GLY A 426 11.08 8.36 -14.15
N PHE A 427 9.77 8.29 -13.91
CA PHE A 427 9.21 8.53 -12.59
C PHE A 427 9.69 7.48 -11.59
N ALA A 428 10.49 7.92 -10.62
CA ALA A 428 11.11 7.05 -9.62
C ALA A 428 10.18 6.81 -8.41
N GLY A 429 9.30 7.77 -8.12
CA GLY A 429 8.33 7.68 -7.04
C GLY A 429 8.05 9.03 -6.42
N LEU A 430 7.41 9.02 -5.26
CA LEU A 430 7.06 10.22 -4.51
C LEU A 430 7.08 9.94 -3.00
N SER A 431 7.28 11.02 -2.24
CA SER A 431 7.01 11.08 -0.80
C SER A 431 5.79 11.98 -0.59
N HIS A 432 4.69 11.41 -0.11
CA HIS A 432 3.44 12.14 0.12
C HIS A 432 3.31 12.47 1.60
N ILE A 433 3.35 13.75 1.96
CA ILE A 433 3.22 14.20 3.34
C ILE A 433 1.78 14.62 3.56
N LEU A 434 1.02 13.71 4.15
CA LEU A 434 -0.40 13.89 4.39
C LEU A 434 -0.61 14.73 5.65
N ALA A 435 -1.18 15.92 5.47
CA ALA A 435 -1.50 16.84 6.55
C ALA A 435 -2.73 17.68 6.18
N ALA A 436 -3.44 18.14 7.20
CA ALA A 436 -4.51 19.12 7.05
C ALA A 436 -4.06 20.46 7.67
N PRO A 437 -4.52 21.61 7.15
CA PRO A 437 -4.20 22.91 7.72
C PRO A 437 -4.45 22.96 9.24
N ALA A 438 -3.62 23.70 9.96
CA ALA A 438 -3.67 23.72 11.42
C ALA A 438 -5.03 24.23 11.95
N ASN A 439 -5.62 25.22 11.28
CA ASN A 439 -6.95 25.76 11.64
C ASN A 439 -8.10 24.75 11.44
N VAL A 440 -7.86 23.64 10.75
CA VAL A 440 -8.86 22.61 10.47
C VAL A 440 -8.49 21.26 11.06
N CYS A 441 -7.44 21.11 11.86
CA CYS A 441 -7.04 19.82 12.40
C CYS A 441 -6.26 20.02 13.69
N ASP A 442 -6.87 19.73 14.84
CA ASP A 442 -6.26 20.01 16.16
C ASP A 442 -4.96 19.23 16.37
N ASN A 443 -4.90 17.99 15.88
CA ASN A 443 -3.67 17.19 15.88
C ASN A 443 -2.60 17.82 14.99
N CYS A 444 -2.98 18.36 13.83
CA CYS A 444 -2.06 19.01 12.89
C CYS A 444 -1.54 20.33 13.46
N ALA A 445 -2.39 21.14 14.11
CA ALA A 445 -1.99 22.33 14.85
C ALA A 445 -1.00 21.99 15.97
N THR A 446 -1.28 20.93 16.74
CA THR A 446 -0.36 20.44 17.77
C THR A 446 0.98 20.00 17.16
N GLN A 447 0.95 19.32 16.01
CA GLN A 447 2.13 18.88 15.29
C GLN A 447 2.92 20.06 14.69
N GLU A 448 2.25 21.15 14.30
CA GLU A 448 2.87 22.40 13.86
C GLU A 448 3.62 23.06 15.02
N GLU A 449 2.97 23.23 16.18
CA GLU A 449 3.59 23.78 17.39
C GLU A 449 4.81 22.97 17.83
N GLN A 450 4.74 21.65 17.68
CA GLN A 450 5.82 20.73 18.01
C GLN A 450 6.90 20.63 16.93
N ARG A 451 6.70 21.25 15.75
CA ARG A 451 7.54 21.09 14.55
C ARG A 451 7.80 19.61 14.25
N GLN A 452 6.74 18.80 14.29
CA GLN A 452 6.82 17.36 14.19
C GLN A 452 7.46 16.96 12.86
N LEU A 453 8.64 16.34 12.94
CA LEU A 453 9.32 15.77 11.79
C LEU A 453 8.64 14.47 11.38
N VAL A 454 8.59 14.22 10.09
CA VAL A 454 8.18 12.97 9.48
C VAL A 454 9.22 12.51 8.49
N THR A 455 9.14 11.23 8.13
CA THR A 455 10.06 10.64 7.19
C THR A 455 9.38 9.76 6.15
N SER A 456 10.00 9.60 5.00
CA SER A 456 9.51 8.75 3.93
C SER A 456 10.68 8.25 3.11
N THR A 457 10.53 7.10 2.47
CA THR A 457 11.56 6.49 1.64
C THR A 457 10.96 5.91 0.38
N THR A 458 11.64 6.14 -0.72
CA THR A 458 11.25 5.70 -2.06
C THR A 458 12.32 4.75 -2.59
N PRO A 459 12.03 3.44 -2.68
CA PRO A 459 12.93 2.49 -3.33
C PRO A 459 13.07 2.81 -4.83
N ILE A 460 14.30 2.91 -5.33
CA ILE A 460 14.61 3.25 -6.73
C ILE A 460 15.41 2.17 -7.47
N THR A 461 15.76 1.07 -6.80
CA THR A 461 16.58 -0.03 -7.35
C THR A 461 16.08 -0.53 -8.71
N SER A 462 14.78 -0.77 -8.85
CA SER A 462 14.19 -1.34 -10.07
C SER A 462 14.36 -0.43 -11.28
N LEU A 463 14.24 0.89 -11.10
CA LEU A 463 14.41 1.85 -12.17
C LEU A 463 15.90 2.02 -12.55
N LEU A 464 16.80 1.97 -11.57
CA LEU A 464 18.25 1.94 -11.83
C LEU A 464 18.65 0.70 -12.63
N LEU A 465 18.11 -0.48 -12.30
CA LEU A 465 18.33 -1.71 -13.07
C LEU A 465 17.80 -1.61 -14.50
N ASP A 466 16.66 -0.95 -14.70
CA ASP A 466 16.15 -0.66 -16.05
C ASP A 466 17.11 0.25 -16.84
N TYR A 467 17.72 1.24 -16.19
CA TYR A 467 18.73 2.10 -16.81
C TYR A 467 20.03 1.37 -17.15
N VAL A 468 20.45 0.40 -16.32
CA VAL A 468 21.57 -0.51 -16.67
C VAL A 468 21.22 -1.33 -17.90
N LYS A 469 20.01 -1.91 -17.93
CA LYS A 469 19.54 -2.75 -19.05
C LYS A 469 19.55 -2.03 -20.39
N VAL A 470 19.26 -0.72 -20.43
CA VAL A 470 19.31 0.09 -21.66
C VAL A 470 20.66 0.79 -21.89
N GLY A 471 21.67 0.52 -21.07
CA GLY A 471 23.02 1.05 -21.22
C GLY A 471 23.16 2.56 -20.91
N LYS A 472 22.21 3.15 -20.18
CA LYS A 472 22.27 4.56 -19.75
C LYS A 472 22.94 4.74 -18.38
N LEU A 473 22.88 3.72 -17.54
CA LEU A 473 23.67 3.60 -16.31
C LEU A 473 24.72 2.50 -16.53
N ASN A 474 25.99 2.80 -16.28
CA ASN A 474 27.09 1.88 -16.56
C ASN A 474 27.00 0.58 -15.74
N SER A 475 26.76 0.70 -14.44
CA SER A 475 26.61 -0.43 -13.53
C SER A 475 25.88 -0.02 -12.25
N MET A 476 25.56 -1.00 -11.39
CA MET A 476 25.01 -0.76 -10.05
C MET A 476 26.11 -0.53 -8.98
N VAL A 477 27.38 -0.36 -9.39
CA VAL A 477 28.46 0.01 -8.47
C VAL A 477 28.20 1.43 -7.93
N GLU A 478 28.53 1.63 -6.66
CA GLU A 478 28.26 2.85 -5.91
C GLU A 478 28.56 4.15 -6.67
N ASN A 479 29.79 4.28 -7.17
CA ASN A 479 30.20 5.51 -7.85
C ASN A 479 29.42 5.75 -9.15
N ASP A 480 29.12 4.70 -9.91
CA ASP A 480 28.32 4.83 -11.14
C ASP A 480 26.90 5.30 -10.83
N VAL A 481 26.26 4.72 -9.80
CA VAL A 481 24.93 5.14 -9.35
C VAL A 481 24.95 6.60 -8.87
N LYS A 482 25.91 6.98 -8.03
CA LYS A 482 26.04 8.35 -7.51
C LYS A 482 26.20 9.37 -8.64
N GLN A 483 27.14 9.16 -9.56
CA GLN A 483 27.36 10.08 -10.68
C GLN A 483 26.13 10.15 -11.62
N PHE A 484 25.47 9.01 -11.84
CA PHE A 484 24.25 8.97 -12.63
C PHE A 484 23.10 9.74 -11.98
N LEU A 485 22.89 9.59 -10.67
CA LEU A 485 21.86 10.34 -9.94
C LEU A 485 22.16 11.83 -9.90
N ILE A 486 23.42 12.25 -9.66
CA ILE A 486 23.81 13.67 -9.71
C ILE A 486 23.42 14.33 -11.05
N LYS A 487 23.55 13.58 -12.15
CA LYS A 487 23.25 14.08 -13.50
C LYS A 487 21.77 14.02 -13.87
N ASN A 488 21.04 13.01 -13.37
CA ASN A 488 19.71 12.66 -13.92
C ASN A 488 18.57 12.76 -12.91
N LEU A 489 18.83 12.74 -11.59
CA LEU A 489 17.78 12.87 -10.59
C LEU A 489 17.31 14.32 -10.52
N LYS A 490 16.03 14.50 -10.76
CA LYS A 490 15.28 15.75 -10.62
C LYS A 490 14.18 15.53 -9.61
N TRP A 491 13.89 16.56 -8.83
CA TRP A 491 12.82 16.51 -7.85
C TRP A 491 12.15 17.87 -7.72
N ARG A 492 10.93 17.86 -7.20
CA ARG A 492 10.14 19.05 -6.94
C ARG A 492 9.21 18.81 -5.77
N VAL A 493 8.80 19.89 -5.11
CA VAL A 493 7.78 19.86 -4.08
C VAL A 493 6.58 20.65 -4.58
N GLU A 494 5.39 20.09 -4.39
CA GLU A 494 4.14 20.74 -4.76
C GLU A 494 3.12 20.56 -3.64
N THR A 495 2.42 21.64 -3.27
CA THR A 495 1.29 21.55 -2.33
C THR A 495 0.12 20.84 -3.00
N SER A 496 -0.72 20.17 -2.22
CA SER A 496 -2.01 19.68 -2.69
C SER A 496 -3.07 20.67 -2.19
N PRO A 497 -3.77 21.41 -3.07
CA PRO A 497 -4.75 22.40 -2.64
C PRO A 497 -5.85 21.77 -1.78
N PHE A 498 -5.99 22.23 -0.54
CA PHE A 498 -6.90 21.61 0.43
C PHE A 498 -8.39 21.78 0.07
N PHE A 499 -8.75 22.93 -0.52
CA PHE A 499 -10.15 23.30 -0.80
C PHE A 499 -10.54 23.26 -2.29
N ASN A 500 -9.58 23.37 -3.22
CA ASN A 500 -9.87 23.39 -4.66
C ASN A 500 -8.66 22.96 -5.52
N GLU A 501 -8.56 21.67 -5.82
CA GLU A 501 -7.47 21.10 -6.63
C GLU A 501 -7.59 21.34 -8.15
N GLN A 502 -8.57 22.13 -8.62
CA GLN A 502 -8.54 22.67 -9.99
C GLN A 502 -7.51 23.79 -10.15
N ILE A 503 -7.05 24.36 -9.03
CA ILE A 503 -5.88 25.22 -8.98
C ILE A 503 -4.66 24.29 -8.96
N ALA A 504 -3.65 24.56 -9.80
CA ALA A 504 -2.38 23.83 -9.69
C ALA A 504 -1.81 24.03 -8.28
N GLY A 505 -1.28 22.97 -7.68
CA GLY A 505 -0.56 23.09 -6.42
C GLY A 505 0.56 24.11 -6.54
N GLU A 506 0.85 24.82 -5.46
CA GLU A 506 1.99 25.73 -5.45
C GLU A 506 3.27 24.91 -5.49
N VAL A 507 4.15 25.24 -6.43
CA VAL A 507 5.49 24.66 -6.48
C VAL A 507 6.32 25.33 -5.40
N LEU A 508 6.66 24.59 -4.36
CA LEU A 508 7.49 25.09 -3.28
C LEU A 508 8.95 25.06 -3.71
N ASN A 509 9.65 26.18 -3.54
CA ASN A 509 11.09 26.23 -3.70
C ASN A 509 11.73 25.50 -2.50
N PRO A 510 12.48 24.41 -2.73
CA PRO A 510 13.00 23.63 -1.63
C PRO A 510 14.05 24.35 -0.77
N ARG A 511 14.64 25.45 -1.27
CA ARG A 511 15.55 26.30 -0.47
C ARG A 511 14.81 27.06 0.62
N ASP A 512 13.52 27.31 0.43
CA ASP A 512 12.67 28.02 1.39
C ASP A 512 12.02 27.06 2.40
N MET A 513 12.10 25.76 2.10
CA MET A 513 11.60 24.65 2.91
C MET A 513 12.56 24.25 4.03
N ASP A 514 13.86 24.58 3.91
CA ASP A 514 14.87 24.21 4.91
C ASP A 514 14.91 25.20 6.09
N ARG A 515 13.79 25.36 6.80
CA ARG A 515 13.73 26.18 8.03
C ARG A 515 14.53 25.49 9.13
N ASP A 516 15.69 26.03 9.51
CA ASP A 516 16.57 25.45 10.55
C ASP A 516 17.09 24.03 10.28
N HIS A 517 17.35 23.67 9.01
CA HIS A 517 17.87 22.36 8.63
C HIS A 517 16.90 21.18 8.84
N THR A 518 15.59 21.42 8.74
CA THR A 518 14.55 20.42 8.96
C THR A 518 14.05 19.74 7.69
N PHE A 519 14.36 20.28 6.50
CA PHE A 519 14.11 19.60 5.22
C PHE A 519 15.41 18.95 4.74
N ASN A 520 15.48 17.63 4.80
CA ASN A 520 16.65 16.91 4.35
C ASN A 520 16.25 15.75 3.43
N LEU A 521 16.86 15.74 2.24
CA LEU A 521 16.75 14.66 1.26
C LEU A 521 18.11 13.96 1.16
N SER A 522 18.11 12.64 1.08
CA SER A 522 19.34 11.84 0.96
C SER A 522 19.12 10.68 -0.02
N ILE A 523 20.23 10.16 -0.53
CA ILE A 523 20.27 8.87 -1.20
C ILE A 523 20.86 7.88 -0.20
N SER A 524 20.21 6.73 0.00
CA SER A 524 20.78 5.64 0.79
C SER A 524 20.92 4.36 -0.03
N ARG A 525 21.84 3.52 0.43
CA ARG A 525 22.07 2.17 -0.08
C ARG A 525 22.05 1.20 1.09
N LYS A 526 21.18 0.21 0.99
CA LYS A 526 21.13 -0.96 1.86
C LYS A 526 21.89 -2.08 1.21
N ARG A 527 22.90 -2.63 1.89
CA ARG A 527 23.69 -3.78 1.42
C ARG A 527 23.34 -4.99 2.25
N THR A 528 22.65 -5.94 1.62
CA THR A 528 22.17 -7.16 2.26
C THR A 528 23.11 -8.33 1.92
N PRO A 529 23.74 -9.01 2.87
CA PRO A 529 24.58 -10.18 2.57
C PRO A 529 23.80 -11.29 1.86
N VAL A 530 24.47 -12.02 0.96
CA VAL A 530 23.91 -13.17 0.24
C VAL A 530 24.81 -14.40 0.48
N PRO A 531 24.33 -15.43 1.21
CA PRO A 531 23.04 -15.50 1.90
C PRO A 531 22.98 -14.51 3.08
N ARG A 532 21.77 -14.14 3.53
CA ARG A 532 21.61 -13.21 4.67
C ARG A 532 22.27 -13.68 5.95
N SER A 533 22.46 -14.99 6.12
CA SER A 533 23.19 -15.56 7.26
C SER A 533 24.68 -15.23 7.26
N ALA A 534 25.22 -14.63 6.19
CA ALA A 534 26.63 -14.30 6.08
C ALA A 534 27.04 -13.04 6.87
N GLY A 535 26.10 -12.22 7.34
CA GLY A 535 26.40 -11.05 8.16
C GLY A 535 25.23 -10.08 8.30
N ASP A 536 25.51 -8.93 8.92
CA ASP A 536 24.51 -7.89 9.14
C ASP A 536 24.28 -7.03 7.89
N VAL A 537 23.09 -6.44 7.82
CA VAL A 537 22.74 -5.46 6.78
C VAL A 537 23.49 -4.16 7.04
N GLN A 538 24.17 -3.64 6.02
CA GLN A 538 24.86 -2.36 6.09
C GLN A 538 24.03 -1.28 5.42
N TYR A 539 24.07 -0.06 5.95
CA TYR A 539 23.41 1.11 5.39
C TYR A 539 24.43 2.22 5.19
N ASP A 540 24.51 2.70 3.96
CA ASP A 540 25.32 3.84 3.58
C ASP A 540 24.40 4.99 3.15
N THR A 541 24.71 6.22 3.53
CA THR A 541 23.99 7.42 3.09
C THR A 541 24.92 8.35 2.32
N TYR A 542 24.37 9.03 1.31
CA TYR A 542 25.11 9.88 0.37
C TYR A 542 24.46 11.26 0.23
N PRO A 543 24.38 12.06 1.32
CA PRO A 543 23.80 13.39 1.28
C PRO A 543 24.50 14.33 0.27
N GLU A 544 25.78 14.09 -0.02
CA GLU A 544 26.55 14.85 -0.99
C GLU A 544 25.98 14.77 -2.42
N VAL A 545 25.23 13.72 -2.74
CA VAL A 545 24.53 13.59 -4.05
C VAL A 545 23.47 14.68 -4.18
N ILE A 546 22.66 14.88 -3.14
CA ILE A 546 21.63 15.92 -3.14
C ILE A 546 22.28 17.31 -3.09
N GLU A 547 23.31 17.50 -2.27
CA GLU A 547 24.07 18.76 -2.21
C GLU A 547 24.69 19.12 -3.57
N ALA A 548 25.15 18.13 -4.35
CA ALA A 548 25.63 18.34 -5.71
C ALA A 548 24.49 18.72 -6.68
N ILE A 549 23.34 18.06 -6.60
CA ILE A 549 22.15 18.40 -7.42
C ILE A 549 21.72 19.85 -7.17
N ILE A 550 21.63 20.27 -5.91
CA ILE A 550 21.25 21.64 -5.55
C ILE A 550 22.29 22.65 -6.04
N ARG A 551 23.59 22.37 -5.89
CA ARG A 551 24.67 23.25 -6.37
C ARG A 551 24.70 23.39 -7.90
N ASN A 552 24.34 22.32 -8.61
CA ASN A 552 24.31 22.32 -10.08
C ASN A 552 23.01 22.88 -10.66
N SER A 553 21.97 23.06 -9.84
CA SER A 553 20.72 23.69 -10.27
C SER A 553 20.95 25.19 -10.46
N SER A 554 20.91 25.62 -11.73
CA SER A 554 21.01 27.03 -12.16
C SER A 554 19.78 27.83 -11.83
#